data_AF-A0A7X9CNW0-F1
#
_entry.id   AF-A0A7X9CNW0-F1
#
_cell.length_a   1.000
_cell.length_b   1.000
_cell.length_c   1.000
_cell.angle_alpha   90.00
_cell.angle_beta   90.00
_cell.angle_gamma   90.00
#
_symmetry.space_group_name_H-M   'P 1'
#
loop_
_entity.id
_entity.type
_entity.pdbx_description
1 polymer ?
#
loop_
_entity_poly.entity_id
_entity_poly.type
_entity_poly.pdbx_seq_one_letter_code
_entity_poly.pdbx_strand_id
1 'polypeptide(L)'
;MEEITREVNIVVSKCNITWYLEKMIELLCFSPKEDQFQSYLIYPIIEEVINKKKESINIELIDCHNFAQDNTKTHTRYKYSVLSKAIPDLLIARNFFYNNRDEKIYNSMQSIASVEVKVPNSVEMLNKYVNSKGDKSKKEYDDQLYIQILASLVKNNKVILTNARKWEFFDNSLINDEKLALNVEIKTLNEDIKRYVEIIEICGFDSYTDYKNPKTKELKKDVIESKKKLLIEVISKISNNTTEEESKFQVELKELLKKARDITTKDDFNKIINDADKQYIQKIKKYIKLSHIKTIDIIKKGEPEKKMEVYGSSFDQMMEADDTEYVSGIQDIKYNLESFDDLKLELEKFLYENEKNDIVNNF
;
A
#
# COMPACT_ATOMS: atom_id res chain seq x y z
N MET A 1 -9.46 36.16 43.32
CA MET A 1 -8.45 35.10 43.11
C MET A 1 -9.22 33.83 42.89
N GLU A 2 -9.62 33.57 41.65
CA GLU A 2 -10.23 32.31 41.23
C GLU A 2 -9.16 31.56 40.45
N GLU A 3 -8.70 30.47 41.04
CA GLU A 3 -7.79 29.52 40.43
C GLU A 3 -8.59 28.73 39.40
N ILE A 4 -8.41 29.07 38.12
CA ILE A 4 -8.92 28.26 37.00
C ILE A 4 -8.01 27.04 36.93
N THR A 5 -8.42 25.97 37.59
CA THR A 5 -7.91 24.62 37.36
C THR A 5 -8.24 24.25 35.92
N ARG A 6 -7.28 24.43 35.01
CA ARG A 6 -7.26 23.74 33.72
C ARG A 6 -7.20 22.25 34.04
N GLU A 7 -8.35 21.59 34.01
CA GLU A 7 -8.42 20.13 33.82
C GLU A 7 -7.75 19.83 32.48
N VAL A 8 -6.47 19.51 32.55
CA VAL A 8 -5.79 18.79 31.48
C VAL A 8 -6.41 17.41 31.50
N ASN A 9 -7.43 17.19 30.66
CA ASN A 9 -7.87 15.85 30.30
C ASN A 9 -6.67 15.15 29.65
N ILE A 10 -5.87 14.48 30.48
CA ILE A 10 -4.85 13.55 30.02
C ILE A 10 -5.63 12.39 29.40
N VAL A 11 -5.87 12.47 28.09
CA VAL A 11 -6.32 11.31 27.32
C VAL A 11 -5.19 10.29 27.40
N VAL A 12 -5.31 9.34 28.31
CA VAL A 12 -4.38 8.22 28.42
C VAL A 12 -4.45 7.45 27.11
N SER A 13 -3.35 7.45 26.37
CA SER A 13 -3.19 6.67 25.12
C SER A 13 -3.57 5.22 25.39
N LYS A 14 -4.58 4.71 24.68
CA LYS A 14 -5.04 3.31 24.84
C LYS A 14 -4.03 2.33 24.26
N CYS A 15 -3.34 2.70 23.20
CA CYS A 15 -2.33 1.90 22.53
C CYS A 15 -0.94 2.29 23.04
N ASN A 16 -0.50 1.82 24.21
CA ASN A 16 0.91 1.96 24.63
C ASN A 16 1.75 0.74 24.20
N ILE A 17 3.07 0.77 24.43
CA ILE A 17 3.97 -0.34 24.06
C ILE A 17 3.58 -1.67 24.71
N THR A 18 3.13 -1.65 25.98
CA THR A 18 2.67 -2.87 26.68
C THR A 18 1.46 -3.45 25.98
N TRP A 19 0.42 -2.65 25.73
CA TRP A 19 -0.77 -3.07 24.99
C TRP A 19 -0.43 -3.62 23.61
N TYR A 20 0.48 -2.94 22.89
CA TYR A 20 0.91 -3.35 21.56
C TYR A 20 1.57 -4.74 21.58
N LEU A 21 2.46 -5.00 22.53
CA LEU A 21 3.14 -6.29 22.66
C LEU A 21 2.19 -7.39 23.12
N GLU A 22 1.31 -7.11 24.09
CA GLU A 22 0.27 -8.05 24.54
C GLU A 22 -0.65 -8.44 23.40
N LYS A 23 -1.15 -7.46 22.63
CA LYS A 23 -2.02 -7.72 21.49
C LYS A 23 -1.31 -8.45 20.37
N MET A 24 -0.05 -8.13 20.10
CA MET A 24 0.75 -8.87 19.13
C MET A 24 0.89 -10.34 19.53
N ILE A 25 1.20 -10.63 20.80
CA ILE A 25 1.31 -12.01 21.31
C ILE A 25 -0.03 -12.72 21.21
N GLU A 26 -1.12 -12.09 21.68
CA GLU A 26 -2.48 -12.63 21.59
C GLU A 26 -2.83 -13.02 20.14
N LEU A 27 -2.60 -12.12 19.20
CA LEU A 27 -2.92 -12.37 17.79
C LEU A 27 -2.01 -13.44 17.18
N LEU A 28 -0.73 -13.50 17.55
CA LEU A 28 0.14 -14.61 17.15
C LEU A 28 -0.44 -15.93 17.66
N CYS A 29 -0.76 -16.02 18.96
CA CYS A 29 -1.25 -17.21 19.64
C CYS A 29 -2.57 -17.75 19.08
N PHE A 30 -3.53 -16.87 18.84
CA PHE A 30 -4.92 -17.28 18.64
C PHE A 30 -5.44 -17.04 17.22
N SER A 31 -4.89 -16.06 16.49
CA SER A 31 -5.43 -15.67 15.18
C SER A 31 -4.37 -15.02 14.28
N PRO A 32 -3.33 -15.77 13.87
CA PRO A 32 -2.15 -15.22 13.21
C PRO A 32 -2.37 -14.95 11.71
N LYS A 33 -3.43 -14.23 11.39
CA LYS A 33 -3.83 -13.88 10.03
C LYS A 33 -3.71 -12.38 9.81
N GLU A 34 -3.35 -11.99 8.59
CA GLU A 34 -3.13 -10.59 8.20
C GLU A 34 -4.32 -9.68 8.52
N ASP A 35 -5.54 -10.12 8.22
CA ASP A 35 -6.80 -9.41 8.48
C ASP A 35 -7.07 -9.15 9.98
N GLN A 36 -6.58 -10.05 10.83
CA GLN A 36 -6.74 -9.95 12.28
C GLN A 36 -5.76 -8.94 12.86
N PHE A 37 -4.52 -8.95 12.39
CA PHE A 37 -3.53 -7.92 12.72
C PHE A 37 -3.97 -6.54 12.21
N GLN A 38 -4.49 -6.47 10.99
CA GLN A 38 -5.09 -5.26 10.45
C GLN A 38 -6.18 -4.71 11.39
N SER A 39 -7.18 -5.54 11.72
CA SER A 39 -8.37 -5.11 12.46
C SER A 39 -8.10 -4.79 13.94
N TYR A 40 -7.26 -5.59 14.60
CA TYR A 40 -7.12 -5.55 16.07
C TYR A 40 -5.83 -4.94 16.57
N LEU A 41 -4.85 -4.66 15.69
CA LEU A 41 -3.58 -4.03 16.07
C LEU A 41 -3.27 -2.79 15.25
N ILE A 42 -3.23 -2.91 13.91
CA ILE A 42 -2.84 -1.81 13.01
C ILE A 42 -3.89 -0.69 13.02
N TYR A 43 -5.17 -1.03 12.81
CA TYR A 43 -6.26 -0.07 12.76
C TYR A 43 -6.36 0.77 14.03
N PRO A 44 -6.38 0.20 15.26
CA PRO A 44 -6.44 0.99 16.49
C PRO A 44 -5.28 1.98 16.68
N ILE A 45 -4.05 1.61 16.29
CA ILE A 45 -2.88 2.49 16.42
C ILE A 45 -3.04 3.73 15.53
N ILE A 46 -3.42 3.53 14.28
CA ILE A 46 -3.60 4.61 13.31
C ILE A 46 -4.82 5.45 13.68
N GLU A 47 -5.92 4.82 14.09
CA GLU A 47 -7.13 5.49 14.55
C GLU A 47 -6.85 6.37 15.78
N GLU A 48 -6.05 5.90 16.74
CA GLU A 48 -5.65 6.73 17.89
C GLU A 48 -4.91 7.99 17.45
N VAL A 49 -3.96 7.85 16.52
CA VAL A 49 -3.21 8.99 15.96
C VAL A 49 -4.14 9.99 15.27
N ILE A 50 -5.08 9.49 14.46
CA ILE A 50 -6.06 10.34 13.76
C ILE A 50 -6.96 11.08 14.76
N ASN A 51 -7.44 10.37 15.78
CA ASN A 51 -8.37 10.91 16.76
C ASN A 51 -7.77 12.05 17.60
N LYS A 52 -6.44 12.12 17.77
CA LYS A 52 -5.77 13.23 18.47
C LYS A 52 -6.00 14.60 17.82
N LYS A 53 -6.30 14.66 16.52
CA LYS A 53 -6.52 15.91 15.77
C LYS A 53 -7.88 15.96 15.06
N LYS A 54 -8.81 15.08 15.42
CA LYS A 54 -10.13 14.96 14.76
C LYS A 54 -10.93 16.25 14.75
N GLU A 55 -10.84 17.06 15.81
CA GLU A 55 -11.55 18.34 15.90
C GLU A 55 -11.00 19.40 14.93
N SER A 56 -9.77 19.23 14.46
CA SER A 56 -9.09 20.17 13.56
C SER A 56 -9.07 19.73 12.10
N ILE A 57 -9.22 18.43 11.83
CA ILE A 57 -8.95 17.84 10.50
C ILE A 57 -9.91 16.66 10.25
N ASN A 58 -10.67 16.71 9.14
CA ASN A 58 -11.63 15.68 8.75
C ASN A 58 -10.96 14.49 8.03
N ILE A 59 -10.19 13.69 8.77
CA ILE A 59 -9.55 12.46 8.28
C ILE A 59 -10.25 11.23 8.86
N GLU A 60 -10.43 10.23 8.01
CA GLU A 60 -11.01 8.94 8.34
C GLU A 60 -10.06 7.81 7.98
N LEU A 61 -10.07 6.75 8.79
CA LEU A 61 -9.41 5.47 8.52
C LEU A 61 -10.47 4.46 8.08
N ILE A 62 -10.30 3.91 6.88
CA ILE A 62 -11.27 3.06 6.23
C ILE A 62 -10.70 1.67 6.09
N ASP A 63 -11.46 0.68 6.54
CA ASP A 63 -11.19 -0.74 6.25
C ASP A 63 -11.69 -1.08 4.86
N CYS A 64 -10.76 -1.46 3.99
CA CYS A 64 -11.03 -1.68 2.58
C CYS A 64 -11.26 -3.16 2.23
N HIS A 65 -11.16 -4.08 3.19
CA HIS A 65 -11.42 -5.52 3.00
C HIS A 65 -12.74 -5.77 2.25
N ASN A 66 -13.81 -5.06 2.61
CA ASN A 66 -15.16 -5.34 2.11
C ASN A 66 -15.52 -4.60 0.82
N PHE A 67 -14.63 -3.79 0.27
CA PHE A 67 -14.87 -3.06 -0.98
C PHE A 67 -15.12 -4.01 -2.17
N ALA A 68 -14.62 -5.25 -2.08
CA ALA A 68 -14.86 -6.28 -3.07
C ALA A 68 -16.29 -6.85 -3.04
N GLN A 69 -16.98 -6.79 -1.89
CA GLN A 69 -18.27 -7.46 -1.67
C GLN A 69 -19.48 -6.56 -1.96
N ASP A 70 -19.42 -5.26 -1.66
CA ASP A 70 -20.62 -4.39 -1.69
C ASP A 70 -20.93 -3.73 -3.03
N ASN A 71 -20.46 -4.30 -4.14
CA ASN A 71 -21.01 -4.14 -5.50
C ASN A 71 -21.74 -2.82 -5.75
N THR A 72 -20.97 -1.76 -5.75
CA THR A 72 -21.54 -0.46 -5.63
C THR A 72 -21.73 0.00 -7.10
N LYS A 73 -23.00 0.01 -7.55
CA LYS A 73 -23.45 -0.09 -8.96
C LYS A 73 -22.87 0.95 -9.94
N THR A 74 -22.23 1.99 -9.43
CA THR A 74 -21.57 3.08 -10.18
C THR A 74 -20.08 3.23 -9.86
N HIS A 75 -19.53 2.37 -9.01
CA HIS A 75 -18.17 2.49 -8.52
C HIS A 75 -17.27 1.67 -9.44
N THR A 76 -16.67 2.35 -10.39
CA THR A 76 -15.51 1.80 -11.06
C THR A 76 -14.40 1.65 -10.02
N ARG A 77 -14.03 0.41 -9.70
CA ARG A 77 -12.85 0.06 -8.87
C ARG A 77 -11.63 0.91 -9.23
N TYR A 78 -11.52 1.33 -10.49
CA TYR A 78 -10.51 2.22 -11.06
C TYR A 78 -10.02 3.41 -10.19
N LYS A 79 -10.87 4.14 -9.45
CA LYS A 79 -10.39 5.30 -8.65
C LYS A 79 -10.06 5.00 -7.18
N TYR A 80 -10.53 3.88 -6.62
CA TYR A 80 -10.19 3.46 -5.25
C TYR A 80 -9.16 2.33 -5.22
N SER A 81 -9.17 1.49 -6.25
CA SER A 81 -8.26 0.37 -6.40
C SER A 81 -6.92 0.88 -6.92
N VAL A 82 -5.92 0.36 -6.27
CA VAL A 82 -4.53 0.55 -6.60
C VAL A 82 -4.25 -0.49 -7.68
N LEU A 83 -4.53 -0.08 -8.92
CA LEU A 83 -4.53 -0.96 -10.09
C LEU A 83 -5.49 -2.15 -9.96
N SER A 84 -5.52 -2.94 -11.02
CA SER A 84 -6.17 -4.23 -11.12
C SER A 84 -5.46 -5.37 -10.39
N LYS A 85 -4.75 -5.06 -9.30
CA LYS A 85 -4.00 -6.07 -8.54
C LYS A 85 -4.20 -5.99 -7.02
N ALA A 86 -4.55 -4.85 -6.43
CA ALA A 86 -4.96 -4.84 -5.02
C ALA A 86 -5.79 -3.60 -4.65
N ILE A 87 -6.85 -3.83 -3.87
CA ILE A 87 -7.43 -2.78 -3.01
C ILE A 87 -6.49 -2.72 -1.79
N PRO A 88 -6.04 -1.54 -1.33
CA PRO A 88 -5.18 -1.49 -0.14
C PRO A 88 -5.91 -2.07 1.06
N ASP A 89 -5.17 -2.56 2.05
CA ASP A 89 -5.76 -3.14 3.25
C ASP A 89 -6.53 -2.08 4.05
N LEU A 90 -5.92 -0.92 4.27
CA LEU A 90 -6.58 0.26 4.83
C LEU A 90 -6.34 1.51 3.97
N LEU A 91 -7.28 2.45 4.02
CA LEU A 91 -7.19 3.74 3.35
C LEU A 91 -7.39 4.87 4.34
N ILE A 92 -6.54 5.89 4.26
CA ILE A 92 -6.65 7.11 5.04
C ILE A 92 -7.07 8.23 4.08
N ALA A 93 -8.23 8.82 4.33
CA ALA A 93 -8.83 9.77 3.40
C ALA A 93 -9.66 10.86 4.07
N ARG A 94 -10.00 11.89 3.30
CA ARG A 94 -10.98 12.92 3.65
C ARG A 94 -12.20 12.79 2.75
N ASN A 95 -13.36 13.17 3.27
CA ASN A 95 -14.64 13.17 2.54
C ASN A 95 -14.93 11.83 1.86
N PHE A 96 -14.57 10.72 2.51
CA PHE A 96 -14.88 9.40 1.99
C PHE A 96 -16.35 9.08 2.30
N PHE A 97 -17.07 8.57 1.30
CA PHE A 97 -18.41 8.04 1.53
C PHE A 97 -18.56 6.72 0.79
N TYR A 98 -19.00 5.70 1.52
CA TYR A 98 -19.18 4.36 0.98
C TYR A 98 -20.18 4.32 -0.19
N ASN A 99 -21.18 5.19 -0.16
CA ASN A 99 -22.28 5.26 -1.14
C ASN A 99 -22.24 6.59 -1.91
N ASN A 100 -21.13 6.82 -2.61
CA ASN A 100 -20.87 7.98 -3.47
C ASN A 100 -21.72 7.97 -4.76
N ARG A 101 -23.05 8.04 -4.62
CA ARG A 101 -23.97 8.09 -5.77
C ARG A 101 -23.90 9.39 -6.56
N ASP A 102 -23.41 10.45 -5.94
CA ASP A 102 -23.18 11.75 -6.55
C ASP A 102 -21.72 11.89 -6.98
N GLU A 103 -21.50 12.12 -8.27
CA GLU A 103 -20.19 12.29 -8.88
C GLU A 103 -19.41 13.49 -8.29
N LYS A 104 -20.09 14.53 -7.81
CA LYS A 104 -19.44 15.67 -7.15
C LYS A 104 -18.89 15.29 -5.78
N ILE A 105 -19.65 14.51 -4.99
CA ILE A 105 -19.20 14.02 -3.68
C ILE A 105 -18.04 13.04 -3.88
N TYR A 106 -18.17 12.15 -4.84
CA TYR A 106 -17.12 11.22 -5.26
C TYR A 106 -15.81 11.90 -5.65
N ASN A 107 -15.87 12.97 -6.45
CA ASN A 107 -14.69 13.73 -6.88
C ASN A 107 -14.12 14.64 -5.77
N SER A 108 -14.79 14.77 -4.63
CA SER A 108 -14.32 15.56 -3.48
C SER A 108 -13.49 14.77 -2.46
N MET A 109 -13.42 13.44 -2.62
CA MET A 109 -12.62 12.57 -1.78
C MET A 109 -11.13 12.85 -2.00
N GLN A 110 -10.37 12.97 -0.91
CA GLN A 110 -8.92 13.13 -0.95
C GLN A 110 -8.27 11.95 -0.25
N SER A 111 -7.52 11.13 -1.00
CA SER A 111 -6.68 10.09 -0.43
C SER A 111 -5.42 10.71 0.16
N ILE A 112 -5.12 10.39 1.42
CA ILE A 112 -3.92 10.90 2.12
C ILE A 112 -2.82 9.86 2.12
N ALA A 113 -3.15 8.60 2.42
CA ALA A 113 -2.22 7.50 2.43
C ALA A 113 -2.97 6.17 2.34
N SER A 114 -2.34 5.15 1.77
CA SER A 114 -2.79 3.76 1.92
C SER A 114 -1.93 3.01 2.92
N VAL A 115 -2.48 1.98 3.53
CA VAL A 115 -1.76 1.05 4.40
C VAL A 115 -1.84 -0.35 3.81
N GLU A 116 -0.68 -0.97 3.66
CA GLU A 116 -0.52 -2.37 3.29
C GLU A 116 -0.05 -3.14 4.52
N VAL A 117 -0.84 -4.11 4.96
CA VAL A 117 -0.51 -5.03 6.03
C VAL A 117 0.00 -6.31 5.38
N LYS A 118 1.06 -6.89 5.93
CA LYS A 118 1.61 -8.17 5.48
C LYS A 118 1.73 -9.14 6.65
N VAL A 119 1.95 -10.41 6.33
CA VAL A 119 2.06 -11.50 7.32
C VAL A 119 2.88 -11.06 8.54
N PRO A 120 2.26 -11.09 9.72
CA PRO A 120 2.83 -10.53 10.94
C PRO A 120 4.17 -11.16 11.27
N ASN A 121 5.13 -10.34 11.67
CA ASN A 121 6.49 -10.75 12.01
C ASN A 121 7.21 -11.58 10.93
N SER A 122 6.71 -11.62 9.70
CA SER A 122 7.42 -12.24 8.59
C SER A 122 8.76 -11.54 8.38
N VAL A 123 9.81 -12.34 8.21
CA VAL A 123 11.12 -11.83 7.73
C VAL A 123 11.03 -11.30 6.29
N GLU A 124 9.94 -11.58 5.59
CA GLU A 124 9.66 -11.26 4.18
C GLU A 124 8.83 -9.96 4.13
N MET A 125 9.50 -8.84 4.39
CA MET A 125 9.03 -7.48 4.03
C MET A 125 9.98 -6.90 2.97
N LEU A 126 9.74 -5.66 2.55
CA LEU A 126 10.66 -4.93 1.69
C LEU A 126 12.09 -4.91 2.26
N ASN A 127 13.05 -5.33 1.43
CA ASN A 127 14.49 -5.36 1.71
C ASN A 127 14.93 -6.30 2.86
N LYS A 128 14.72 -7.62 2.71
CA LYS A 128 15.44 -8.61 3.53
C LYS A 128 16.94 -8.49 3.30
N TYR A 129 17.73 -8.43 4.38
CA TYR A 129 19.16 -8.75 4.32
C TYR A 129 19.29 -10.17 3.77
N VAL A 130 19.99 -10.29 2.65
CA VAL A 130 20.23 -11.52 1.90
C VAL A 130 20.97 -12.51 2.79
N ASN A 131 20.24 -13.40 3.46
CA ASN A 131 20.72 -14.69 3.93
C ASN A 131 19.50 -15.58 4.21
N SER A 132 19.01 -16.28 3.19
CA SER A 132 18.10 -17.43 3.34
C SER A 132 18.10 -18.23 2.04
N LYS A 133 18.32 -19.54 2.17
CA LYS A 133 18.77 -20.54 1.17
C LYS A 133 17.80 -20.86 -0.01
N GLY A 134 17.05 -19.88 -0.51
CA GLY A 134 16.15 -20.05 -1.64
C GLY A 134 15.88 -18.73 -2.35
N ASP A 135 16.78 -18.35 -3.27
CA ASP A 135 16.79 -16.98 -3.84
C ASP A 135 15.64 -16.70 -4.82
N LYS A 136 15.03 -17.72 -5.45
CA LYS A 136 14.07 -17.50 -6.53
C LYS A 136 12.66 -17.15 -6.03
N SER A 137 12.07 -17.96 -5.15
CA SER A 137 10.72 -17.72 -4.61
C SER A 137 10.64 -16.41 -3.82
N LYS A 138 11.69 -16.11 -3.05
CA LYS A 138 11.80 -14.87 -2.29
C LYS A 138 11.91 -13.63 -3.18
N LYS A 139 12.69 -13.71 -4.27
CA LYS A 139 12.79 -12.61 -5.23
C LYS A 139 11.46 -12.35 -5.93
N GLU A 140 10.72 -13.41 -6.28
CA GLU A 140 9.39 -13.30 -6.87
C GLU A 140 8.38 -12.66 -5.90
N TYR A 141 8.43 -13.01 -4.60
CA TYR A 141 7.63 -12.36 -3.56
C TYR A 141 7.97 -10.86 -3.42
N ASP A 142 9.25 -10.52 -3.30
CA ASP A 142 9.68 -9.13 -3.20
C ASP A 142 9.21 -8.33 -4.43
N ASP A 143 9.40 -8.88 -5.64
CA ASP A 143 8.98 -8.24 -6.89
C ASP A 143 7.47 -7.95 -6.90
N GLN A 144 6.65 -8.87 -6.41
CA GLN A 144 5.20 -8.68 -6.30
C GLN A 144 4.84 -7.57 -5.30
N LEU A 145 5.51 -7.51 -4.15
CA LEU A 145 5.27 -6.48 -3.13
C LEU A 145 5.60 -5.07 -3.65
N TYR A 146 6.70 -4.93 -4.40
CA TYR A 146 7.03 -3.67 -5.10
C TYR A 146 5.90 -3.27 -6.07
N ILE A 147 5.36 -4.20 -6.85
CA ILE A 147 4.27 -3.92 -7.80
C ILE A 147 2.97 -3.52 -7.07
N GLN A 148 2.67 -4.15 -5.93
CA GLN A 148 1.49 -3.83 -5.11
C GLN A 148 1.54 -2.38 -4.58
N ILE A 149 2.67 -1.98 -4.00
CA ILE A 149 2.84 -0.65 -3.40
C ILE A 149 2.87 0.46 -4.46
N LEU A 150 3.39 0.15 -5.64
CA LEU A 150 3.69 1.15 -6.67
C LEU A 150 2.49 2.04 -6.99
N ALA A 151 1.33 1.45 -7.24
CA ALA A 151 0.21 2.27 -7.66
C ALA A 151 -0.46 3.02 -6.52
N SER A 152 -0.37 2.51 -5.29
CA SER A 152 -0.82 3.22 -4.09
C SER A 152 0.00 4.48 -3.98
N LEU A 153 1.30 4.33 -4.16
CA LEU A 153 2.26 5.40 -4.11
C LEU A 153 2.07 6.41 -5.27
N VAL A 154 1.81 5.95 -6.49
CA VAL A 154 1.56 6.84 -7.65
C VAL A 154 0.22 7.59 -7.54
N LYS A 155 -0.84 6.97 -7.01
CA LYS A 155 -2.18 7.59 -6.88
C LYS A 155 -2.35 8.43 -5.63
N ASN A 156 -1.91 7.90 -4.49
CA ASN A 156 -2.16 8.47 -3.16
C ASN A 156 -0.97 9.27 -2.64
N ASN A 157 0.14 9.31 -3.38
CA ASN A 157 1.45 9.87 -3.01
C ASN A 157 2.12 9.20 -1.80
N LYS A 158 1.38 8.59 -0.89
CA LYS A 158 1.88 8.07 0.37
C LYS A 158 1.42 6.65 0.64
N VAL A 159 2.33 5.82 1.12
CA VAL A 159 2.06 4.43 1.50
C VAL A 159 2.75 4.11 2.82
N ILE A 160 2.04 3.39 3.68
CA ILE A 160 2.58 2.73 4.87
C ILE A 160 2.56 1.23 4.60
N LEU A 161 3.71 0.57 4.72
CA LEU A 161 3.81 -0.88 4.70
C LEU A 161 4.13 -1.38 6.10
N THR A 162 3.42 -2.39 6.59
CA THR A 162 3.73 -2.98 7.89
C THR A 162 3.45 -4.47 7.98
N ASN A 163 4.26 -5.19 8.74
CA ASN A 163 3.99 -6.56 9.19
C ASN A 163 3.75 -6.59 10.71
N ALA A 164 3.14 -5.52 11.23
CA ALA A 164 3.04 -5.15 12.63
C ALA A 164 4.38 -4.84 13.31
N ARG A 165 5.42 -5.68 13.16
CA ARG A 165 6.76 -5.48 13.73
C ARG A 165 7.47 -4.24 13.18
N LYS A 166 7.57 -4.18 11.85
CA LYS A 166 8.28 -3.14 11.11
C LYS A 166 7.27 -2.32 10.34
N TRP A 167 7.50 -1.02 10.28
CA TRP A 167 6.70 -0.03 9.59
C TRP A 167 7.60 0.74 8.64
N GLU A 168 7.23 0.79 7.37
CA GLU A 168 7.96 1.48 6.33
C GLU A 168 7.07 2.53 5.69
N PHE A 169 7.59 3.75 5.62
CA PHE A 169 6.88 4.91 5.13
C PHE A 169 7.45 5.30 3.77
N PHE A 170 6.56 5.53 2.81
CA PHE A 170 6.90 5.93 1.45
C PHE A 170 6.13 7.19 1.08
N ASP A 171 6.83 8.22 0.61
CA ASP A 171 6.24 9.48 0.13
C ASP A 171 6.84 9.86 -1.23
N ASN A 172 5.97 10.02 -2.22
CA ASN A 172 6.31 10.43 -3.57
C ASN A 172 6.50 11.94 -3.73
N SER A 173 6.24 12.76 -2.69
CA SER A 173 6.54 14.19 -2.71
C SER A 173 7.98 14.46 -3.16
N LEU A 174 8.94 13.66 -2.69
CA LEU A 174 10.35 13.74 -3.07
C LEU A 174 10.63 13.50 -4.56
N ILE A 175 9.72 12.83 -5.27
CA ILE A 175 9.82 12.52 -6.71
C ILE A 175 8.96 13.49 -7.54
N ASN A 176 7.90 14.05 -6.94
CA ASN A 176 6.92 14.91 -7.59
C ASN A 176 7.16 16.42 -7.36
N ASP A 177 8.04 16.82 -6.44
CA ASP A 177 8.19 18.22 -6.03
C ASP A 177 8.72 19.12 -7.16
N GLU A 178 8.00 20.20 -7.47
CA GLU A 178 8.46 21.28 -8.35
C GLU A 178 9.55 22.15 -7.69
N LYS A 179 9.73 22.03 -6.36
CA LYS A 179 10.63 22.88 -5.57
C LYS A 179 12.09 22.44 -5.53
N LEU A 180 12.39 21.20 -5.93
CA LEU A 180 13.77 20.75 -6.13
C LEU A 180 14.07 20.81 -7.62
N ALA A 181 15.26 21.29 -7.97
CA ALA A 181 15.85 21.06 -9.29
C ALA A 181 16.11 19.56 -9.45
N LEU A 182 15.04 18.77 -9.61
CA LEU A 182 15.09 17.34 -9.82
C LEU A 182 15.90 17.10 -11.09
N ASN A 183 16.86 16.18 -10.99
CA ASN A 183 17.64 15.79 -12.16
C ASN A 183 16.71 15.22 -13.25
N VAL A 184 17.12 15.38 -14.50
CA VAL A 184 16.34 14.90 -15.67
C VAL A 184 16.03 13.41 -15.52
N GLU A 185 16.97 12.61 -15.00
CA GLU A 185 16.81 11.17 -14.81
C GLU A 185 15.64 10.77 -13.89
N ILE A 186 15.41 11.49 -12.78
CA ILE A 186 14.31 11.19 -11.85
C ILE A 186 12.98 11.58 -12.47
N LYS A 187 12.91 12.71 -13.20
CA LYS A 187 11.70 13.12 -13.91
C LYS A 187 11.31 12.09 -14.97
N THR A 188 12.27 11.63 -15.78
CA THR A 188 12.05 10.57 -16.77
C THR A 188 11.61 9.27 -16.11
N LEU A 189 12.24 8.86 -14.99
CA LEU A 189 11.83 7.68 -14.23
C LEU A 189 10.39 7.80 -13.72
N ASN A 190 9.98 8.97 -13.20
CA ASN A 190 8.62 9.18 -12.71
C ASN A 190 7.59 9.06 -13.83
N GLU A 191 7.85 9.69 -14.98
CA GLU A 191 6.95 9.61 -16.14
C GLU A 191 6.88 8.19 -16.72
N ASP A 192 8.01 7.47 -16.78
CA ASP A 192 8.03 6.04 -17.13
C ASP A 192 7.12 5.24 -16.17
N ILE A 193 7.27 5.43 -14.86
CA ILE A 193 6.50 4.70 -13.84
C ILE A 193 5.01 5.01 -13.90
N LYS A 194 4.62 6.29 -14.05
CA LYS A 194 3.20 6.68 -14.24
C LYS A 194 2.58 5.95 -15.43
N ARG A 195 3.34 5.80 -16.52
CA ARG A 195 2.84 5.20 -17.77
C ARG A 195 2.69 3.69 -17.63
N TYR A 196 3.59 3.05 -16.90
CA TYR A 196 3.43 1.65 -16.52
C TYR A 196 2.19 1.42 -15.65
N VAL A 197 1.93 2.28 -14.67
CA VAL A 197 0.71 2.22 -13.86
C VAL A 197 -0.54 2.37 -14.74
N GLU A 198 -0.59 3.36 -15.64
CA GLU A 198 -1.70 3.51 -16.60
C GLU A 198 -1.95 2.25 -17.45
N ILE A 199 -0.88 1.56 -17.87
CA ILE A 199 -0.99 0.32 -18.64
C ILE A 199 -1.61 -0.81 -17.83
N ILE A 200 -1.15 -1.04 -16.59
CA ILE A 200 -1.72 -2.09 -15.75
C ILE A 200 -3.22 -1.82 -15.51
N GLU A 201 -3.56 -0.56 -15.31
CA GLU A 201 -4.94 -0.10 -15.14
C GLU A 201 -5.84 -0.43 -16.33
N ILE A 202 -5.36 -0.13 -17.53
CA ILE A 202 -6.09 -0.42 -18.76
C ILE A 202 -6.18 -1.93 -18.97
N CYS A 203 -5.13 -2.69 -18.67
CA CYS A 203 -5.06 -4.13 -18.95
C CYS A 203 -5.79 -5.01 -17.94
N GLY A 204 -6.17 -4.53 -16.76
CA GLY A 204 -6.81 -5.39 -15.76
C GLY A 204 -8.33 -5.47 -15.83
N PHE A 205 -8.92 -6.55 -15.28
CA PHE A 205 -10.35 -6.86 -15.43
C PHE A 205 -10.97 -7.37 -14.14
N ASP A 206 -11.70 -6.51 -13.46
CA ASP A 206 -12.12 -6.77 -12.08
C ASP A 206 -13.61 -6.53 -11.83
N SER A 207 -14.34 -5.96 -12.80
CA SER A 207 -15.78 -5.81 -12.67
C SER A 207 -16.50 -7.01 -13.26
N TYR A 208 -17.50 -7.56 -12.55
CA TYR A 208 -18.41 -8.56 -13.11
C TYR A 208 -19.11 -8.03 -14.39
N THR A 209 -19.21 -6.70 -14.53
CA THR A 209 -19.79 -6.04 -15.71
C THR A 209 -18.91 -6.11 -16.94
N ASP A 210 -17.60 -6.39 -16.78
CA ASP A 210 -16.65 -6.53 -17.88
C ASP A 210 -16.87 -7.86 -18.63
N TYR A 211 -17.50 -8.82 -17.96
CA TYR A 211 -17.71 -10.17 -18.45
C TYR A 211 -19.10 -10.35 -19.03
N LYS A 212 -19.16 -11.06 -20.15
CA LYS A 212 -20.39 -11.59 -20.73
C LYS A 212 -20.92 -12.74 -19.87
N ASN A 213 -20.02 -13.56 -19.36
CA ASN A 213 -20.32 -14.62 -18.40
C ASN A 213 -19.26 -14.62 -17.29
N PRO A 214 -19.62 -14.21 -16.05
CA PRO A 214 -18.69 -14.18 -14.92
C PRO A 214 -18.07 -15.54 -14.57
N LYS A 215 -18.76 -16.66 -14.85
CA LYS A 215 -18.25 -18.00 -14.54
C LYS A 215 -17.13 -18.42 -15.48
N THR A 216 -17.25 -18.10 -16.77
CA THR A 216 -16.23 -18.45 -17.78
C THR A 216 -15.17 -17.37 -17.94
N LYS A 217 -15.34 -16.21 -17.27
CA LYS A 217 -14.48 -15.02 -17.42
C LYS A 217 -14.32 -14.57 -18.88
N GLU A 218 -15.32 -14.84 -19.72
CA GLU A 218 -15.39 -14.35 -21.10
C GLU A 218 -15.73 -12.86 -21.08
N LEU A 219 -14.82 -12.02 -21.59
CA LEU A 219 -15.00 -10.56 -21.65
C LEU A 219 -16.00 -10.17 -22.73
N LYS A 220 -16.71 -9.06 -22.52
CA LYS A 220 -17.54 -8.47 -23.57
C LYS A 220 -16.68 -7.83 -24.65
N LYS A 221 -17.11 -7.94 -25.91
CA LYS A 221 -16.34 -7.46 -27.07
C LYS A 221 -16.10 -5.95 -27.05
N ASP A 222 -17.11 -5.18 -26.65
CA ASP A 222 -17.05 -3.72 -26.49
C ASP A 222 -16.05 -3.30 -25.40
N VAL A 223 -15.94 -4.06 -24.31
CA VAL A 223 -14.95 -3.82 -23.25
C VAL A 223 -13.53 -4.03 -23.78
N ILE A 224 -13.30 -5.09 -24.55
CA ILE A 224 -12.00 -5.37 -25.20
C ILE A 224 -11.64 -4.24 -26.17
N GLU A 225 -12.56 -3.85 -27.05
CA GLU A 225 -12.34 -2.79 -28.04
C GLU A 225 -12.05 -1.43 -27.37
N SER A 226 -12.78 -1.11 -26.31
CA SER A 226 -12.58 0.13 -25.52
C SER A 226 -11.21 0.18 -24.86
N LYS A 227 -10.83 -0.87 -24.09
CA LYS A 227 -9.51 -0.94 -23.43
C LYS A 227 -8.36 -0.95 -24.43
N LYS A 228 -8.52 -1.65 -25.56
CA LYS A 228 -7.55 -1.64 -26.65
C LYS A 228 -7.33 -0.22 -27.20
N LYS A 229 -8.42 0.54 -27.41
CA LYS A 229 -8.32 1.93 -27.88
C LYS A 229 -7.59 2.82 -26.86
N LEU A 230 -7.95 2.73 -25.58
CA LEU A 230 -7.28 3.48 -24.50
C LEU A 230 -5.79 3.15 -24.41
N LEU A 231 -5.44 1.87 -24.56
CA LEU A 231 -4.06 1.43 -24.57
C LEU A 231 -3.27 2.08 -25.72
N ILE A 232 -3.85 2.10 -26.93
CA ILE A 232 -3.27 2.79 -28.10
C ILE A 232 -3.09 4.30 -27.85
N GLU A 233 -4.06 4.95 -27.21
CA GLU A 233 -4.00 6.39 -26.90
C GLU A 233 -2.89 6.74 -25.92
N VAL A 234 -2.75 5.98 -24.81
CA VAL A 234 -1.68 6.19 -23.81
C VAL A 234 -0.30 6.11 -24.47
N ILE A 235 -0.10 5.15 -25.38
CA ILE A 235 1.18 4.98 -26.09
C ILE A 235 1.42 6.10 -27.09
N SER A 236 0.38 6.55 -27.79
CA SER A 236 0.51 7.61 -28.78
C SER A 236 0.91 8.95 -28.14
N LYS A 237 0.59 9.15 -26.85
CA LYS A 237 1.10 10.28 -26.07
C LYS A 237 2.61 10.19 -25.83
N ILE A 238 3.16 8.97 -25.74
CA ILE A 238 4.62 8.75 -25.60
C ILE A 238 5.36 9.24 -26.86
N SER A 239 4.78 9.10 -28.06
CA SER A 239 5.41 9.55 -29.32
C SER A 239 5.35 11.06 -29.59
N ASN A 240 4.46 11.80 -28.93
CA ASN A 240 4.25 13.22 -29.22
C ASN A 240 4.96 14.17 -28.23
N ASN A 241 5.40 13.69 -27.07
CA ASN A 241 6.23 14.46 -26.14
C ASN A 241 7.70 14.46 -26.60
N THR A 242 7.94 15.11 -27.74
CA THR A 242 9.27 15.25 -28.36
C THR A 242 9.93 16.53 -27.87
N THR A 243 10.71 16.44 -26.79
CA THR A 243 11.80 17.42 -26.56
C THR A 243 13.05 16.87 -25.88
N GLU A 244 13.08 15.65 -25.33
CA GLU A 244 14.32 15.05 -24.77
C GLU A 244 14.37 13.56 -25.12
N GLU A 245 15.58 12.98 -25.20
CA GLU A 245 15.87 11.61 -25.65
C GLU A 245 14.84 10.58 -25.16
N GLU A 246 14.23 9.83 -26.10
CA GLU A 246 13.29 8.76 -25.74
C GLU A 246 13.99 7.74 -24.82
N SER A 247 13.42 7.52 -23.65
CA SER A 247 14.00 6.57 -22.70
C SER A 247 13.88 5.15 -23.28
N LYS A 248 14.83 4.27 -22.96
CA LYS A 248 14.76 2.84 -23.33
C LYS A 248 13.41 2.20 -22.95
N PHE A 249 12.80 2.66 -21.86
CA PHE A 249 11.47 2.23 -21.41
C PHE A 249 10.37 2.52 -22.43
N GLN A 250 10.40 3.74 -22.99
CA GLN A 250 9.38 4.22 -23.90
C GLN A 250 9.46 3.46 -25.22
N VAL A 251 10.68 3.14 -25.66
CA VAL A 251 10.93 2.27 -26.82
C VAL A 251 10.38 0.86 -26.56
N GLU A 252 10.72 0.25 -25.42
CA GLU A 252 10.26 -1.09 -25.02
C GLU A 252 8.72 -1.16 -24.85
N LEU A 253 8.10 -0.12 -24.28
CA LEU A 253 6.66 0.02 -24.17
C LEU A 253 5.99 0.05 -25.54
N LYS A 254 6.52 0.82 -26.48
CA LYS A 254 6.01 0.87 -27.86
C LYS A 254 6.10 -0.51 -28.53
N GLU A 255 7.17 -1.26 -28.28
CA GLU A 255 7.34 -2.61 -28.85
C GLU A 255 6.37 -3.63 -28.25
N LEU A 256 6.17 -3.62 -26.94
CA LEU A 256 5.17 -4.46 -26.26
C LEU A 256 3.78 -4.29 -26.89
N LEU A 257 3.49 -3.08 -27.37
CA LEU A 257 2.14 -2.69 -27.76
C LEU A 257 1.92 -2.66 -29.28
N LYS A 258 2.95 -2.90 -30.10
CA LYS A 258 2.74 -3.37 -31.48
C LYS A 258 1.90 -4.66 -31.50
N LYS A 259 2.04 -5.49 -30.46
CA LYS A 259 1.23 -6.70 -30.23
C LYS A 259 -0.19 -6.38 -29.75
N ALA A 260 -0.46 -5.17 -29.27
CA ALA A 260 -1.78 -4.77 -28.76
C ALA A 260 -2.85 -4.67 -29.86
N ARG A 261 -2.43 -4.53 -31.13
CA ARG A 261 -3.34 -4.49 -32.29
C ARG A 261 -4.09 -5.80 -32.52
N ASP A 262 -3.60 -6.91 -31.97
CA ASP A 262 -4.20 -8.24 -32.13
C ASP A 262 -4.86 -8.76 -30.85
N ILE A 263 -5.01 -7.91 -29.83
CA ILE A 263 -5.70 -8.28 -28.59
C ILE A 263 -7.16 -8.65 -28.89
N THR A 264 -7.52 -9.87 -28.53
CA THR A 264 -8.89 -10.40 -28.68
C THR A 264 -9.39 -11.10 -27.42
N THR A 265 -8.52 -11.36 -26.44
CA THR A 265 -8.84 -12.12 -25.23
C THR A 265 -8.28 -11.47 -23.97
N LYS A 266 -8.76 -11.91 -22.81
CA LYS A 266 -8.21 -11.53 -21.50
C LYS A 266 -6.73 -11.95 -21.36
N ASP A 267 -6.36 -13.10 -21.91
CA ASP A 267 -5.01 -13.64 -21.78
C ASP A 267 -3.98 -12.79 -22.52
N ASP A 268 -4.37 -12.13 -23.60
CA ASP A 268 -3.51 -11.17 -24.30
C ASP A 268 -3.16 -9.98 -23.40
N PHE A 269 -4.14 -9.44 -22.67
CA PHE A 269 -3.89 -8.38 -21.69
C PHE A 269 -3.04 -8.85 -20.51
N ASN A 270 -3.30 -10.05 -19.98
CA ASN A 270 -2.49 -10.65 -18.92
C ASN A 270 -1.02 -10.81 -19.38
N LYS A 271 -0.81 -11.17 -20.65
CA LYS A 271 0.52 -11.29 -21.23
C LYS A 271 1.25 -9.94 -21.29
N ILE A 272 0.54 -8.87 -21.65
CA ILE A 272 1.10 -7.50 -21.63
C ILE A 272 1.52 -7.12 -20.22
N ILE A 273 0.69 -7.39 -19.20
CA ILE A 273 1.02 -7.15 -17.79
C ILE A 273 2.27 -7.95 -17.40
N ASN A 274 2.30 -9.25 -17.69
CA ASN A 274 3.43 -10.11 -17.30
C ASN A 274 4.74 -9.72 -17.99
N ASP A 275 4.69 -9.32 -19.26
CA ASP A 275 5.87 -8.85 -19.97
C ASP A 275 6.34 -7.49 -19.43
N ALA A 276 5.41 -6.57 -19.12
CA ALA A 276 5.72 -5.28 -18.51
C ALA A 276 6.32 -5.44 -17.11
N ASP A 277 5.75 -6.28 -16.25
CA ASP A 277 6.26 -6.58 -14.91
C ASP A 277 7.73 -7.02 -14.98
N LYS A 278 8.05 -7.98 -15.86
CA LYS A 278 9.42 -8.49 -16.03
C LYS A 278 10.41 -7.44 -16.52
N GLN A 279 9.99 -6.60 -17.47
CA GLN A 279 10.86 -5.58 -18.05
C GLN A 279 11.13 -4.43 -17.07
N TYR A 280 10.13 -4.05 -16.29
CA TYR A 280 10.15 -2.78 -15.56
C TYR A 280 10.41 -2.91 -14.07
N ILE A 281 10.45 -4.12 -13.52
CA ILE A 281 10.65 -4.35 -12.09
C ILE A 281 11.86 -3.63 -11.48
N GLN A 282 12.98 -3.52 -12.21
CA GLN A 282 14.17 -2.82 -11.69
C GLN A 282 13.95 -1.31 -11.55
N LYS A 283 13.21 -0.69 -12.47
CA LYS A 283 12.85 0.72 -12.39
C LYS A 283 11.83 0.97 -11.29
N ILE A 284 10.87 0.06 -11.13
CA ILE A 284 9.89 0.09 -10.03
C ILE A 284 10.60 0.03 -8.68
N LYS A 285 11.57 -0.89 -8.52
CA LYS A 285 12.40 -0.98 -7.32
C LYS A 285 13.16 0.31 -7.04
N LYS A 286 13.79 0.89 -8.07
CA LYS A 286 14.49 2.19 -7.95
C LYS A 286 13.52 3.29 -7.50
N TYR A 287 12.33 3.35 -8.10
CA TYR A 287 11.30 4.33 -7.77
C TYR A 287 10.85 4.23 -6.31
N ILE A 288 10.46 3.03 -5.87
CA ILE A 288 10.01 2.79 -4.48
C ILE A 288 11.13 3.03 -3.48
N LYS A 289 12.39 2.75 -3.84
CA LYS A 289 13.53 3.08 -2.99
C LYS A 289 13.74 4.59 -2.86
N LEU A 290 13.49 5.36 -3.92
CA LEU A 290 13.59 6.82 -3.89
C LEU A 290 12.47 7.48 -3.10
N SER A 291 11.30 6.85 -3.03
CA SER A 291 10.17 7.34 -2.23
C SER A 291 10.24 6.91 -0.76
N HIS A 292 11.10 5.96 -0.40
CA HIS A 292 11.23 5.49 0.98
C HIS A 292 11.81 6.60 1.86
N ILE A 293 11.12 6.92 2.95
CA ILE A 293 11.53 7.99 3.87
C ILE A 293 12.01 7.48 5.22
N LYS A 294 11.36 6.45 5.77
CA LYS A 294 11.70 5.94 7.10
C LYS A 294 11.28 4.49 7.29
N THR A 295 12.06 3.78 8.11
CA THR A 295 11.72 2.45 8.64
C THR A 295 11.77 2.51 10.15
N ILE A 296 10.72 2.02 10.81
CA ILE A 296 10.64 1.86 12.25
C ILE A 296 10.46 0.37 12.54
N ASP A 297 11.39 -0.21 13.29
CA ASP A 297 11.31 -1.61 13.74
C ASP A 297 11.10 -1.61 15.25
N ILE A 298 9.95 -2.13 15.68
CA ILE A 298 9.57 -2.16 17.10
C ILE A 298 10.28 -3.32 17.81
N ILE A 299 10.57 -4.40 17.07
CA ILE A 299 11.20 -5.61 17.61
C ILE A 299 12.68 -5.63 17.18
N LYS A 300 13.60 -5.56 18.15
CA LYS A 300 15.04 -5.48 17.89
C LYS A 300 15.54 -6.71 17.12
N LYS A 301 16.58 -6.50 16.31
CA LYS A 301 17.34 -7.59 15.68
C LYS A 301 18.19 -8.32 16.73
N GLY A 302 18.23 -9.64 16.55
CA GLY A 302 18.66 -10.65 17.52
C GLY A 302 17.57 -11.71 17.43
N GLU A 303 17.93 -12.97 17.21
CA GLU A 303 16.93 -14.04 17.25
C GLU A 303 16.14 -13.84 18.55
N PRO A 304 14.80 -13.69 18.51
CA PRO A 304 14.04 -13.77 19.75
C PRO A 304 14.45 -15.10 20.38
N GLU A 305 14.68 -15.12 21.70
CA GLU A 305 15.11 -16.34 22.40
C GLU A 305 14.12 -17.50 22.18
N LYS A 306 12.91 -17.15 21.71
CA LYS A 306 11.83 -18.03 21.28
C LYS A 306 11.29 -17.63 19.91
N LYS A 307 10.80 -18.59 19.13
CA LYS A 307 10.18 -18.39 17.81
C LYS A 307 8.93 -17.51 17.94
N MET A 308 8.88 -16.44 17.15
CA MET A 308 7.69 -15.61 16.93
C MET A 308 6.98 -16.09 15.65
N GLU A 309 6.43 -17.30 15.69
CA GLU A 309 5.80 -17.95 14.53
C GLU A 309 4.26 -17.94 14.61
N VAL A 310 3.64 -18.09 13.45
CA VAL A 310 2.20 -18.18 13.23
C VAL A 310 1.70 -19.53 13.75
N TYR A 311 0.95 -19.53 14.86
CA TYR A 311 0.43 -20.74 15.52
C TYR A 311 -0.42 -21.62 14.58
N GLY A 312 -1.01 -21.05 13.53
CA GLY A 312 -1.95 -21.72 12.64
C GLY A 312 -1.36 -22.74 11.66
N SER A 313 -0.05 -22.74 11.38
CA SER A 313 0.57 -23.74 10.49
C SER A 313 1.12 -24.96 11.22
N SER A 314 1.20 -24.91 12.55
CA SER A 314 2.01 -25.83 13.35
C SER A 314 1.47 -26.03 14.77
N PHE A 315 0.18 -25.74 15.02
CA PHE A 315 -0.44 -25.94 16.35
C PHE A 315 -0.22 -27.37 16.88
N ASP A 316 -0.38 -28.37 16.02
CA ASP A 316 -0.11 -29.78 16.37
C ASP A 316 1.38 -30.02 16.67
N GLN A 317 2.29 -29.37 15.94
CA GLN A 317 3.75 -29.43 16.19
C GLN A 317 4.17 -28.70 17.47
N MET A 318 3.40 -27.69 17.90
CA MET A 318 3.63 -26.97 19.15
C MET A 318 3.16 -27.79 20.36
N MET A 319 2.01 -28.48 20.27
CA MET A 319 1.58 -29.43 21.30
C MET A 319 2.59 -30.58 21.49
N GLU A 320 3.43 -30.83 20.47
CA GLU A 320 4.54 -31.78 20.47
C GLU A 320 5.90 -31.14 20.82
N ALA A 321 6.03 -29.81 20.76
CA ALA A 321 7.26 -29.07 21.06
C ALA A 321 7.30 -28.61 22.53
N ASP A 322 8.50 -28.43 23.06
CA ASP A 322 8.69 -27.97 24.45
C ASP A 322 8.24 -26.50 24.58
N ASP A 323 7.51 -26.16 25.66
CA ASP A 323 6.92 -24.81 25.95
C ASP A 323 7.96 -23.67 25.98
N THR A 324 9.24 -24.01 25.88
CA THR A 324 10.38 -23.09 25.87
C THR A 324 10.72 -22.53 24.48
N GLU A 325 10.19 -23.11 23.39
CA GLU A 325 10.54 -22.70 22.02
C GLU A 325 9.73 -21.51 21.47
N TYR A 326 8.55 -21.18 22.03
CA TYR A 326 7.63 -20.18 21.48
C TYR A 326 7.33 -19.02 22.45
N VAL A 327 7.09 -17.82 21.90
CA VAL A 327 6.75 -16.64 22.71
C VAL A 327 5.44 -16.87 23.48
N SER A 328 5.51 -16.84 24.81
CA SER A 328 4.35 -17.00 25.69
C SER A 328 4.08 -15.75 26.54
N GLY A 329 4.98 -14.77 26.51
CA GLY A 329 4.78 -13.46 27.13
C GLY A 329 5.74 -12.39 26.62
N ILE A 330 5.48 -11.13 27.02
CA ILE A 330 6.26 -9.96 26.57
C ILE A 330 7.75 -10.10 26.87
N GLN A 331 8.09 -10.76 27.98
CA GLN A 331 9.47 -11.03 28.40
C GLN A 331 10.29 -11.82 27.36
N ASP A 332 9.61 -12.57 26.48
CA ASP A 332 10.25 -13.35 25.43
C ASP A 332 10.59 -12.51 24.19
N ILE A 333 10.11 -11.24 24.13
CA ILE A 333 10.32 -10.33 23.01
C ILE A 333 11.37 -9.28 23.38
N LYS A 334 12.42 -9.18 22.57
CA LYS A 334 13.38 -8.05 22.63
C LYS A 334 12.84 -6.90 21.77
N TYR A 335 12.34 -5.85 22.42
CA TYR A 335 11.78 -4.67 21.74
C TYR A 335 12.54 -3.39 22.07
N ASN A 336 12.28 -2.33 21.29
CA ASN A 336 12.77 -0.99 21.58
C ASN A 336 11.59 -0.12 22.08
N LEU A 337 11.68 0.32 23.35
CA LEU A 337 10.67 1.18 23.96
C LEU A 337 10.44 2.46 23.14
N GLU A 338 11.52 3.09 22.69
CA GLU A 338 11.47 4.35 21.94
C GLU A 338 10.86 4.18 20.54
N SER A 339 10.99 2.99 19.92
CA SER A 339 10.50 2.76 18.55
C SER A 339 8.99 2.92 18.42
N PHE A 340 8.21 2.66 19.48
CA PHE A 340 6.76 2.78 19.41
C PHE A 340 6.27 4.22 19.59
N ASP A 341 6.94 5.01 20.42
CA ASP A 341 6.70 6.46 20.48
C ASP A 341 7.13 7.13 19.17
N ASP A 342 8.27 6.72 18.61
CA ASP A 342 8.73 7.13 17.29
C ASP A 342 7.72 6.77 16.19
N LEU A 343 7.07 5.60 16.28
CA LEU A 343 6.02 5.20 15.35
C LEU A 343 4.85 6.19 15.39
N LYS A 344 4.37 6.53 16.59
CA LYS A 344 3.25 7.47 16.73
C LYS A 344 3.62 8.87 16.21
N LEU A 345 4.82 9.34 16.53
CA LEU A 345 5.32 10.62 16.04
C LEU A 345 5.46 10.63 14.52
N GLU A 346 5.97 9.55 13.92
CA GLU A 346 6.09 9.45 12.47
C GLU A 346 4.72 9.35 11.80
N LEU A 347 3.77 8.59 12.35
CA LEU A 347 2.39 8.54 11.85
C LEU A 347 1.76 9.94 11.89
N GLU A 348 1.89 10.67 12.99
CA GLU A 348 1.40 12.05 13.08
C GLU A 348 2.04 12.96 12.03
N LYS A 349 3.36 12.91 11.88
CA LYS A 349 4.08 13.69 10.86
C LYS A 349 3.59 13.31 9.46
N PHE A 350 3.59 12.02 9.14
CA PHE A 350 3.26 11.50 7.82
C PHE A 350 1.83 11.86 7.40
N LEU A 351 0.89 11.89 8.34
CA LEU A 351 -0.50 12.27 8.09
C LEU A 351 -0.72 13.79 7.97
N TYR A 352 0.03 14.60 8.74
CA TYR A 352 -0.30 16.02 8.92
C TYR A 352 0.72 17.04 8.37
N GLU A 353 1.92 16.63 7.95
CA GLU A 353 3.02 17.54 7.61
C GLU A 353 2.73 18.46 6.40
N ASN A 354 1.88 18.03 5.46
CA ASN A 354 1.53 18.83 4.27
C ASN A 354 0.35 19.79 4.48
N GLU A 355 -0.34 19.74 5.63
CA GLU A 355 -1.57 20.51 5.85
C GLU A 355 -1.34 21.99 6.18
N LYS A 356 -0.11 22.37 6.54
CA LYS A 356 0.22 23.79 6.78
C LYS A 356 0.12 24.66 5.52
N ASN A 357 0.12 24.07 4.32
CA ASN A 357 0.04 24.81 3.07
C ASN A 357 -1.40 25.01 2.55
N ASP A 358 -2.38 24.21 3.00
CA ASP A 358 -3.76 24.29 2.52
C ASP A 358 -4.62 25.30 3.31
N ILE A 359 -4.21 25.66 4.53
CA ILE A 359 -4.92 26.65 5.37
C ILE A 359 -4.72 28.08 4.83
N VAL A 360 -3.70 28.33 4.00
CA VAL A 360 -3.39 29.65 3.46
C VAL A 360 -4.18 29.98 2.17
N ASN A 361 -4.79 28.98 1.52
CA ASN A 361 -5.49 29.18 0.24
C ASN A 361 -7.02 29.19 0.33
N ASN A 362 -7.60 29.17 1.54
CA ASN A 362 -9.06 29.18 1.75
C ASN A 362 -9.56 30.37 2.59
N PHE A 363 -8.83 31.49 2.59
CA PHE A 363 -9.33 32.78 3.10
C PHE A 363 -9.29 33.87 2.03
#